data_AF-A0A3D5JPW2-F1
#
_entry.id   AF-A0A3D5JPW2-F1
#
_cell.length_a   1.000
_cell.length_b   1.000
_cell.length_c   1.000
_cell.angle_alpha   90.00
_cell.angle_beta   90.00
_cell.angle_gamma   90.00
#
_symmetry.space_group_name_H-M   'P 1'
#
loop_
_entity.id
_entity.type
_entity.pdbx_description
1 polymer ?
#
loop_
_entity_poly.entity_id
_entity_poly.type
_entity_poly.pdbx_seq_one_letter_code
_entity_poly.pdbx_strand_id
1 'polypeptide(L)'
;MELLGFFVVFLLCMGLAKAVNAIRGRLTVNGAAIHLLLTLIFAVYIVVTAVRADLPPGAFGYALGYALTPALLVGALAAFFVFRFRAAKADQARVQRLREQRLRAGADRAAQ
;
A
#
# COMPACT_ATOMS: atom_id res chain seq x y z
N MET A 1 16.30 -10.18 12.13
CA MET A 1 16.41 -10.52 10.69
C MET A 1 15.06 -10.46 9.98
N GLU A 2 13.97 -10.95 10.58
CA GLU A 2 12.65 -11.00 9.91
C GLU A 2 12.05 -9.63 9.55
N LEU A 3 12.16 -8.64 10.44
CA LEU A 3 11.69 -7.28 10.16
C LEU A 3 12.33 -6.67 8.91
N LEU A 4 13.64 -6.91 8.70
CA LEU A 4 14.36 -6.46 7.51
C LEU A 4 13.76 -7.09 6.25
N GLY A 5 13.40 -8.37 6.31
CA GLY A 5 12.73 -9.08 5.22
C GLY A 5 11.42 -8.41 4.82
N PHE A 6 10.54 -8.11 5.79
CA PHE A 6 9.28 -7.40 5.52
C PHE A 6 9.51 -6.00 4.93
N PHE A 7 10.53 -5.29 5.39
CA PHE A 7 10.92 -3.99 4.84
C PHE A 7 11.40 -4.10 3.39
N VAL A 8 12.23 -5.09 3.06
CA VAL A 8 12.69 -5.32 1.68
C VAL A 8 11.50 -5.63 0.77
N VAL A 9 10.58 -6.49 1.20
CA VAL A 9 9.35 -6.80 0.44
C VAL A 9 8.51 -5.52 0.26
N PHE A 10 8.37 -4.69 1.28
CA PHE A 10 7.67 -3.40 1.19
C PHE A 10 8.30 -2.47 0.15
N LEU A 11 9.63 -2.32 0.15
CA LEU A 11 10.35 -1.51 -0.83
C LEU A 11 10.20 -2.06 -2.25
N LEU A 12 10.21 -3.37 -2.43
CA LEU A 12 9.96 -4.02 -3.72
C LEU A 12 8.54 -3.72 -4.22
N CYS A 13 7.51 -3.85 -3.37
CA CYS A 13 6.13 -3.51 -3.74
C CYS A 13 6.00 -2.04 -4.17
N MET A 14 6.64 -1.13 -3.43
CA MET A 14 6.66 0.30 -3.75
C MET A 14 7.43 0.60 -5.04
N GLY A 15 8.59 -0.03 -5.24
CA GLY A 15 9.43 0.12 -6.42
C GLY A 15 8.73 -0.36 -7.69
N LEU A 16 8.10 -1.54 -7.65
CA LEU A 16 7.33 -2.09 -8.77
C LEU A 16 6.14 -1.19 -9.12
N ALA A 17 5.37 -0.76 -8.12
CA ALA A 17 4.24 0.14 -8.36
C ALA A 17 4.69 1.48 -8.96
N LYS A 18 5.84 2.02 -8.51
CA LYS A 18 6.44 3.22 -9.09
C LYS A 18 6.83 3.00 -10.55
N ALA A 19 7.50 1.89 -10.88
CA ALA A 19 7.87 1.55 -12.25
C ALA A 19 6.63 1.44 -13.16
N VAL A 20 5.58 0.73 -12.72
CA VAL A 20 4.33 0.60 -13.48
C VAL A 20 3.63 1.95 -13.68
N ASN A 21 3.56 2.78 -12.65
CA ASN A 21 2.95 4.11 -12.75
C ASN A 21 3.75 5.05 -13.69
N ALA A 22 5.08 4.93 -13.70
CA ALA A 22 5.94 5.68 -14.61
C ALA A 22 5.70 5.26 -16.06
N ILE A 23 5.66 3.96 -16.34
CA ILE A 23 5.39 3.41 -17.68
C ILE A 23 4.00 3.84 -18.18
N ARG A 24 2.98 3.84 -17.31
CA ARG A 24 1.61 4.23 -17.67
C ARG A 24 1.39 5.75 -17.73
N GLY A 25 2.34 6.56 -17.26
CA GLY A 25 2.21 8.01 -17.13
C GLY A 25 1.07 8.47 -16.22
N ARG A 26 0.48 7.57 -15.41
CA ARG A 26 -0.68 7.84 -14.54
C ARG A 26 -0.56 7.05 -13.24
N LEU A 27 -1.01 7.63 -12.12
CA LEU A 27 -1.12 6.94 -10.82
C LEU A 27 -2.24 5.89 -10.87
N THR A 28 -1.89 4.64 -11.17
CA THR A 28 -2.84 3.53 -11.30
C THR A 28 -2.65 2.45 -10.25
N VAL A 29 -1.41 2.13 -9.89
CA VAL A 29 -1.05 1.05 -8.95
C VAL A 29 -0.58 1.64 -7.63
N ASN A 30 -1.06 1.08 -6.51
CA ASN A 30 -0.64 1.46 -5.17
C ASN A 30 0.20 0.33 -4.55
N GLY A 31 1.52 0.50 -4.52
CA GLY A 31 2.45 -0.51 -3.99
C GLY A 31 2.23 -0.83 -2.52
N ALA A 32 1.81 0.17 -1.72
CA ALA A 32 1.50 -0.03 -0.32
C ALA A 32 0.24 -0.89 -0.13
N ALA A 33 -0.74 -0.77 -1.03
CA ALA A 33 -1.93 -1.63 -1.00
C ALA A 33 -1.59 -3.08 -1.37
N ILE A 34 -0.66 -3.28 -2.31
CA ILE A 34 -0.14 -4.62 -2.64
C ILE A 34 0.54 -5.24 -1.42
N HIS A 35 1.39 -4.49 -0.72
CA HIS A 35 2.07 -4.97 0.48
C HIS A 35 1.09 -5.31 1.62
N LEU A 36 0.06 -4.48 1.84
CA LEU A 36 -1.01 -4.80 2.80
C LEU A 36 -1.72 -6.11 2.46
N LEU A 37 -2.02 -6.35 1.19
CA LEU A 37 -2.65 -7.60 0.75
C LEU A 37 -1.74 -8.80 1.04
N LEU A 38 -0.44 -8.70 0.77
CA LEU A 38 0.54 -9.74 1.10
C LEU A 38 0.65 -9.95 2.61
N THR A 39 0.62 -8.88 3.41
CA THR A 39 0.64 -8.95 4.88
C THR A 39 -0.59 -9.67 5.41
N LEU A 40 -1.77 -9.42 4.84
CA LEU A 40 -3.00 -10.12 5.20
C LEU A 40 -2.92 -11.63 4.88
N ILE A 41 -2.44 -11.98 3.67
CA ILE A 41 -2.24 -13.38 3.27
C ILE A 41 -1.27 -14.08 4.23
N PHE A 42 -0.15 -13.43 4.54
CA PHE A 42 0.83 -13.94 5.50
C PHE A 42 0.21 -14.15 6.89
N ALA A 43 -0.58 -13.19 7.38
CA ALA A 43 -1.21 -13.30 8.69
C ALA A 43 -2.19 -14.49 8.76
N VAL A 44 -3.01 -14.66 7.73
CA VAL A 44 -3.92 -15.81 7.61
C VAL A 44 -3.13 -17.13 7.58
N TYR A 45 -2.05 -17.19 6.80
CA TYR A 45 -1.20 -18.37 6.73
C TYR A 45 -0.61 -18.75 8.10
N ILE A 46 -0.09 -17.78 8.84
CA ILE A 46 0.47 -18.00 10.18
C ILE A 46 -0.60 -18.48 11.16
N VAL A 47 -1.79 -17.85 11.17
CA VAL A 47 -2.90 -18.26 12.04
C VAL A 47 -3.32 -19.70 11.73
N VAL A 48 -3.53 -20.04 10.45
CA VAL A 48 -3.93 -21.40 10.04
C VAL A 48 -2.87 -22.43 10.44
N THR A 49 -1.59 -22.11 10.24
CA THR A 49 -0.50 -23.01 10.59
C THR A 49 -0.38 -23.20 12.10
N ALA A 50 -0.52 -22.12 12.88
CA ALA A 50 -0.51 -22.17 14.34
C ALA A 50 -1.67 -22.98 14.91
N VAL A 51 -2.87 -22.85 14.33
CA VAL A 51 -4.05 -23.64 14.75
C VAL A 51 -3.85 -25.14 14.46
N ARG A 52 -3.20 -25.49 13.35
CA ARG A 52 -2.89 -26.89 13.00
C ARG A 52 -1.76 -27.51 13.82
N ALA A 53 -0.97 -26.69 14.53
CA ALA A 53 0.19 -27.15 15.27
C ALA A 53 -0.15 -27.67 16.69
N ASP A 54 -1.44 -27.65 17.10
CA ASP A 54 -1.92 -28.09 18.43
C ASP A 54 -1.07 -27.58 19.60
N LEU A 55 -0.64 -26.31 19.51
CA LEU A 55 0.19 -25.69 20.52
C LEU A 55 -0.61 -25.40 21.80
N PRO A 56 -0.02 -25.57 22.99
CA PRO A 56 -0.66 -25.13 24.23
C PRO A 56 -0.90 -23.60 24.20
N PRO A 57 -1.96 -23.08 24.85
CA PRO A 57 -2.44 -21.71 24.65
C PRO A 57 -1.38 -20.61 24.86
N GLY A 58 -0.48 -20.78 25.84
CA GLY A 58 0.61 -19.84 26.10
C GLY A 58 1.68 -19.83 25.01
N ALA A 59 2.03 -21.01 24.48
CA ALA A 59 2.99 -21.13 23.37
C ALA A 59 2.38 -20.66 22.05
N PHE A 60 1.08 -20.90 21.85
CA PHE A 60 0.32 -20.42 20.70
C PHE A 60 0.37 -18.89 20.61
N GLY A 61 0.01 -18.19 21.70
CA GLY A 61 0.00 -16.72 21.73
C GLY A 61 1.39 -16.12 21.52
N TYR A 62 2.42 -16.70 22.15
CA TYR A 62 3.80 -16.25 21.98
C TYR A 62 4.30 -16.42 20.54
N ALA A 63 4.08 -17.59 19.94
CA ALA A 63 4.50 -17.88 18.57
C ALA A 63 3.79 -16.98 17.55
N LEU A 64 2.48 -16.75 17.73
CA LEU A 64 1.70 -15.82 16.91
C LEU A 64 2.22 -14.39 17.02
N GLY A 65 2.44 -13.90 18.24
CA GLY A 65 2.99 -12.57 18.48
C GLY A 65 4.34 -12.41 17.79
N TYR A 66 5.27 -13.34 18.04
CA TYR A 66 6.61 -13.29 17.47
C TYR A 66 6.61 -13.25 15.94
N ALA A 67 5.80 -14.10 15.29
CA ALA A 67 5.74 -14.19 13.83
C ALA A 67 4.98 -13.01 13.17
N LEU A 68 3.90 -12.51 13.81
CA LEU A 68 3.07 -11.46 13.23
C LEU A 68 3.59 -10.05 13.52
N THR A 69 4.22 -9.79 14.67
CA THR A 69 4.64 -8.44 15.07
C THR A 69 5.48 -7.74 14.00
N PRO A 70 6.51 -8.37 13.39
CA PRO A 70 7.29 -7.71 12.34
C PRO A 70 6.45 -7.36 11.11
N ALA A 71 5.57 -8.28 10.68
CA ALA A 71 4.67 -8.10 9.55
C ALA A 71 3.67 -6.95 9.80
N LEU A 72 3.10 -6.89 11.00
CA LEU A 72 2.13 -5.87 11.39
C LEU A 72 2.76 -4.48 11.54
N LEU A 73 4.00 -4.38 12.04
CA LEU A 73 4.72 -3.10 12.11
C LEU A 73 4.93 -2.49 10.72
N VAL A 74 5.40 -3.30 9.77
CA VAL A 74 5.57 -2.84 8.38
C VAL A 74 4.22 -2.65 7.69
N GLY A 75 3.22 -3.48 8.02
CA GLY A 75 1.84 -3.33 7.55
C GLY A 75 1.21 -2.00 7.99
N ALA A 76 1.45 -1.55 9.23
CA ALA A 76 0.98 -0.25 9.71
C ALA A 76 1.61 0.90 8.91
N LEU A 77 2.91 0.80 8.59
CA LEU A 77 3.59 1.74 7.70
C LEU A 77 2.97 1.72 6.30
N ALA A 78 2.70 0.55 5.74
CA ALA A 78 2.03 0.41 4.45
C ALA A 78 0.62 1.05 4.45
N ALA A 79 -0.16 0.86 5.52
CA ALA A 79 -1.46 1.52 5.68
C ALA A 79 -1.35 3.04 5.62
N PHE A 80 -0.39 3.64 6.32
CA PHE A 80 -0.12 5.07 6.23
C PHE A 80 0.16 5.52 4.78
N PHE A 81 0.99 4.78 4.04
CA PHE A 81 1.28 5.08 2.63
C PHE A 81 0.08 4.91 1.70
N VAL A 82 -0.84 3.98 2.00
CA VAL A 82 -2.10 3.85 1.25
C VAL A 82 -2.94 5.12 1.36
N PHE A 83 -3.13 5.64 2.57
CA PHE A 83 -3.88 6.89 2.76
C PHE A 83 -3.19 8.07 2.08
N ARG A 84 -1.85 8.15 2.20
CA ARG A 84 -1.06 9.18 1.51
C ARG A 84 -1.22 9.12 -0.01
N PHE A 85 -1.23 7.92 -0.60
CA PHE A 85 -1.46 7.73 -2.04
C PHE A 85 -2.86 8.19 -2.46
N ARG A 86 -3.89 7.90 -1.65
CA ARG A 86 -5.26 8.36 -1.91
C ARG A 86 -5.36 9.89 -1.90
N ALA A 87 -4.73 10.54 -0.92
CA ALA A 87 -4.68 12.01 -0.85
C ALA A 87 -4.01 12.61 -2.10
N ALA A 88 -2.84 12.10 -2.48
CA ALA A 88 -2.11 12.57 -3.66
C ALA A 88 -2.93 12.41 -4.96
N LYS A 89 -3.69 11.30 -5.10
CA LYS A 89 -4.57 11.08 -6.26
C LYS A 89 -5.73 12.08 -6.29
N ALA A 90 -6.30 12.43 -5.13
CA ALA A 90 -7.36 13.43 -5.02
C ALA A 90 -6.85 14.83 -5.42
N ASP A 91 -5.64 15.19 -4.98
CA ASP A 91 -5.02 16.47 -5.34
C ASP A 91 -4.72 16.56 -6.84
N GLN A 92 -4.19 15.49 -7.45
CA GLN A 92 -3.97 15.45 -8.90
C GLN A 92 -5.28 15.64 -9.68
N ALA A 93 -6.35 14.97 -9.27
CA ALA A 93 -7.66 15.13 -9.91
C ALA A 93 -8.20 16.56 -9.78
N ARG A 94 -7.97 17.23 -8.63
CA ARG A 94 -8.35 18.62 -8.42
C ARG A 94 -7.57 19.58 -9.31
N VAL A 95 -6.25 19.42 -9.40
CA VAL A 95 -5.39 20.24 -10.27
C VAL A 95 -5.74 20.06 -11.74
N GLN A 96 -6.07 18.84 -12.16
CA GLN A 96 -6.47 18.55 -13.55
C GLN A 96 -7.77 19.26 -13.92
N ARG A 97 -8.78 19.23 -13.03
CA ARG A 97 -10.04 19.98 -13.22
C ARG A 97 -9.81 21.49 -13.33
N LEU A 98 -8.93 22.05 -12.51
CA LEU A 98 -8.59 23.49 -12.56
C LEU A 98 -7.90 23.87 -13.88
N ARG A 99 -7.01 23.01 -14.41
CA ARG A 99 -6.39 23.22 -15.73
C ARG A 99 -7.43 23.20 -16.85
N GLU A 100 -8.35 22.23 -16.83
CA GLU A 100 -9.44 22.14 -17.80
C GLU A 100 -10.36 23.36 -17.75
N GLN A 101 -10.70 23.86 -16.56
CA GLN A 101 -11.50 25.08 -16.40
C GLN A 101 -10.79 26.32 -16.98
N ARG A 102 -9.48 26.46 -16.73
CA ARG A 102 -8.69 27.57 -17.31
C ARG A 102 -8.60 27.50 -18.82
N LEU A 103 -8.47 26.30 -19.39
CA LEU A 103 -8.45 26.11 -20.85
C LEU A 103 -9.78 26.49 -21.49
N ARG A 104 -10.91 26.10 -20.89
CA ARG A 104 -12.26 26.48 -21.36
C ARG A 104 -12.48 28.00 -21.27
N ALA A 105 -12.20 28.61 -20.11
CA ALA A 105 -12.35 30.05 -19.92
C ALA A 105 -11.43 30.88 -20.85
N GLY A 106 -10.25 30.35 -21.22
CA GLY A 106 -9.37 30.98 -22.21
C GLY A 106 -9.89 30.84 -23.65
N ALA A 107 -10.48 29.69 -23.99
CA ALA A 107 -11.09 29.48 -25.31
C ALA A 107 -12.30 30.39 -25.54
N ASP A 108 -13.15 30.58 -24.53
CA ASP A 108 -14.32 31.46 -24.62
C ASP A 108 -13.93 32.93 -24.84
N ARG A 109 -12.79 33.36 -24.29
CA ARG A 109 -12.24 34.71 -24.51
C ARG A 109 -11.57 34.90 -25.87
N ALA A 110 -11.08 33.83 -26.48
CA ALA A 110 -10.47 33.89 -27.82
C ALA A 110 -11.52 33.84 -28.94
N ALA A 111 -12.75 33.45 -28.62
CA ALA A 111 -13.89 33.36 -29.54
C ALA A 111 -14.77 34.64 -29.54
N GLN A 112 -14.50 35.60 -28.66
CA GLN A 112 -15.11 36.93 -28.62
C GLN A 112 -14.17 37.95 -29.28
#